data_AF-A0A830GUD8-F1
#
_entry.id   AF-A0A830GUD8-F1
#
_cell.length_a   1.000
_cell.length_b   1.000
_cell.length_c   1.000
_cell.angle_alpha   90.00
_cell.angle_beta   90.00
_cell.angle_gamma   90.00
#
_symmetry.space_group_name_H-M   'P 1'
#
loop_
_entity.id
_entity.type
_entity.pdbx_description
1 polymer ?
#
loop_
_entity_poly.entity_id
_entity_poly.type
_entity_poly.pdbx_seq_one_letter_code
_entity_poly.pdbx_strand_id
1 'polypeptide(L)'
;MSESFGRGSTVRAAASRPTVVGIAVTDLSAAFGALVWVAAVLVAGLGPVERALTLAPLVLVPLGVGMAATPPFGGTAGYAVRAAVWLQPVGAVLFTASLARPVGEVTATALAAPWLLVTGLLGLAAVARTRARGGLALPEAAVDAGLAYVSVGAVALLLYQLDLTFWFGRTIVLLTAVHFHYAGFVLPVLVGLSGRVLSPLSGAFSSLAGVILVGPAIIAVGISFSPLVEVVAVGGFTVAVALFGGYVLARVAPARPRVQGLLLGASAVALPASMALALGYGVATFSGTDLGLDIATMVALHGSLNAFGFALLGLVGWRLAVPAGVT
;
A
#
# COMPACT_ATOMS: atom_id res chain seq x y z
N MET A 1 -47.73 -3.08 32.33
CA MET A 1 -46.42 -2.63 32.84
C MET A 1 -45.36 -3.54 32.22
N SER A 2 -44.65 -3.00 31.21
CA SER A 2 -43.39 -3.45 30.60
C SER A 2 -43.31 -4.87 29.98
N GLU A 3 -43.64 -4.96 28.69
CA GLU A 3 -43.12 -6.01 27.80
C GLU A 3 -41.63 -5.77 27.52
N SER A 4 -40.82 -6.79 27.80
CA SER A 4 -39.39 -6.85 27.51
C SER A 4 -39.18 -7.08 26.00
N PHE A 5 -38.86 -6.01 25.26
CA PHE A 5 -38.34 -6.12 23.91
C PHE A 5 -36.94 -6.71 23.94
N GLY A 6 -36.84 -8.01 23.67
CA GLY A 6 -35.58 -8.65 23.34
C GLY A 6 -35.01 -8.03 22.07
N ARG A 7 -33.99 -7.17 22.20
CA ARG A 7 -33.12 -6.82 21.07
C ARG A 7 -32.33 -8.06 20.68
N GLY A 8 -32.86 -8.83 19.73
CA GLY A 8 -32.06 -9.78 18.98
C GLY A 8 -30.91 -9.03 18.32
N SER A 9 -29.68 -9.24 18.80
CA SER A 9 -28.49 -8.81 18.10
C SER A 9 -28.44 -9.61 16.80
N THR A 10 -28.90 -9.01 15.70
CA THR A 10 -28.63 -9.56 14.37
C THR A 10 -27.13 -9.43 14.15
N VAL A 11 -26.39 -10.49 14.50
CA VAL A 11 -25.01 -10.68 14.05
C VAL A 11 -25.09 -10.69 12.53
N ARG A 12 -24.81 -9.55 11.88
CA ARG A 12 -24.76 -9.47 10.42
C ARG A 12 -23.68 -10.45 9.97
N ALA A 13 -24.11 -11.53 9.30
CA ALA A 13 -23.22 -12.57 8.79
C ALA A 13 -22.07 -11.93 8.01
N ALA A 14 -20.85 -12.43 8.25
CA ALA A 14 -19.67 -11.99 7.50
C ALA A 14 -19.92 -12.24 6.00
N ALA A 15 -19.63 -11.24 5.17
CA ALA A 15 -19.82 -11.41 3.74
C ALA A 15 -18.77 -12.40 3.22
N SER A 16 -19.21 -13.42 2.47
CA SER A 16 -18.29 -14.42 1.93
C SER A 16 -17.25 -13.78 1.00
N ARG A 17 -16.04 -14.33 1.00
CA ARG A 17 -14.97 -13.88 0.09
C ARG A 17 -15.42 -14.08 -1.36
N PRO A 18 -15.23 -13.08 -2.24
CA PRO A 18 -15.44 -13.27 -3.67
C PRO A 18 -14.54 -14.40 -4.20
N THR A 19 -15.15 -15.42 -4.80
CA THR A 19 -14.45 -16.54 -5.43
C THR A 19 -15.06 -16.84 -6.79
N VAL A 20 -14.24 -17.36 -7.71
CA VAL A 20 -14.64 -17.89 -9.02
C VAL A 20 -14.04 -19.29 -9.12
N VAL A 21 -14.90 -20.31 -9.28
CA VAL A 21 -14.48 -21.73 -9.33
C VAL A 21 -13.58 -22.10 -8.13
N GLY A 22 -13.90 -21.60 -6.94
CA GLY A 22 -13.16 -21.89 -5.70
C GLY A 22 -11.86 -21.11 -5.49
N ILE A 23 -11.42 -20.30 -6.45
CA ILE A 23 -10.22 -19.45 -6.34
C ILE A 23 -10.64 -18.02 -5.96
N ALA A 24 -9.89 -17.37 -5.06
CA ALA A 24 -10.19 -15.98 -4.68
C ALA A 24 -10.03 -15.03 -5.87
N VAL A 25 -11.02 -14.15 -6.07
CA VAL A 25 -11.00 -13.17 -7.17
C VAL A 25 -9.77 -12.26 -7.10
N THR A 26 -9.28 -11.96 -5.90
CA THR A 26 -8.06 -11.18 -5.70
C THR A 26 -6.81 -11.87 -6.27
N ASP A 27 -6.71 -13.20 -6.18
CA ASP A 27 -5.56 -13.93 -6.72
C ASP A 27 -5.64 -14.03 -8.24
N LEU A 28 -6.84 -14.31 -8.76
CA LEU A 28 -7.09 -14.31 -10.21
C LEU A 28 -6.79 -12.95 -10.82
N SER A 29 -7.22 -11.87 -10.15
CA SER A 29 -6.95 -10.50 -10.58
C SER A 29 -5.47 -10.16 -10.55
N ALA A 30 -4.74 -10.55 -9.49
CA ALA A 30 -3.30 -10.34 -9.42
C ALA A 30 -2.54 -11.11 -10.52
N ALA A 31 -2.94 -12.36 -10.82
CA ALA A 31 -2.35 -13.15 -11.89
C ALA A 31 -2.62 -12.55 -13.27
N PHE A 32 -3.88 -12.18 -13.54
CA PHE A 32 -4.26 -11.46 -14.77
C PHE A 32 -3.51 -10.13 -14.89
N GLY A 33 -3.47 -9.35 -13.81
CA GLY A 33 -2.76 -8.08 -13.74
C GLY A 33 -1.26 -8.22 -13.98
N ALA A 34 -0.64 -9.31 -13.52
CA ALA A 34 0.77 -9.59 -13.82
C ALA A 34 1.00 -9.83 -15.33
N LEU A 35 0.08 -10.54 -16.01
CA LEU A 35 0.14 -10.72 -17.46
C LEU A 35 -0.02 -9.38 -18.19
N VAL A 36 -0.99 -8.55 -17.77
CA VAL A 36 -1.20 -7.21 -18.31
C VAL A 36 0.03 -6.33 -18.08
N TRP A 37 0.63 -6.39 -16.88
CA TRP A 37 1.81 -5.61 -16.55
C TRP A 37 3.01 -6.01 -17.42
N VAL A 38 3.27 -7.31 -17.59
CA VAL A 38 4.32 -7.79 -18.50
C VAL A 38 4.07 -7.31 -19.93
N ALA A 39 2.83 -7.42 -20.43
CA ALA A 39 2.49 -6.93 -21.76
C ALA A 39 2.71 -5.40 -21.88
N ALA A 40 2.31 -4.61 -20.88
CA ALA A 40 2.51 -3.17 -20.87
C ALA A 40 4.00 -2.79 -20.85
N VAL A 41 4.82 -3.49 -20.06
CA VAL A 41 6.28 -3.29 -20.03
C VAL A 41 6.91 -3.56 -21.40
N LEU A 42 6.49 -4.62 -22.08
CA LEU A 42 7.06 -5.05 -23.36
C LEU A 42 6.57 -4.20 -24.55
N VAL A 43 5.32 -3.75 -24.52
CA VAL A 43 4.67 -3.08 -25.68
C VAL A 43 4.62 -1.57 -25.53
N ALA A 44 4.40 -1.04 -24.33
CA ALA A 44 4.16 0.39 -24.10
C ALA A 44 5.42 1.19 -23.72
N GLY A 45 6.59 0.53 -23.61
CA GLY A 45 7.86 1.23 -23.35
C GLY A 45 7.88 1.99 -22.02
N LEU A 46 7.16 1.50 -21.00
CA LEU A 46 7.01 2.17 -19.71
C LEU A 46 8.37 2.55 -19.10
N GLY A 47 8.49 3.76 -18.56
CA GLY A 47 9.65 4.19 -17.78
C GLY A 47 9.68 3.55 -16.39
N PRO A 48 10.77 3.72 -15.61
CA PRO A 48 10.91 3.07 -14.30
C PRO A 48 9.77 3.41 -13.32
N VAL A 49 9.29 4.65 -13.33
CA VAL A 49 8.20 5.11 -12.45
C VAL A 49 6.88 4.46 -12.86
N GLU A 50 6.56 4.47 -14.16
CA GLU A 50 5.32 3.90 -14.67
C GLU A 50 5.28 2.39 -14.46
N ARG A 51 6.41 1.69 -14.60
CA ARG A 51 6.52 0.26 -14.28
C ARG A 51 6.16 -0.01 -12.82
N ALA A 52 6.74 0.74 -11.88
CA ALA A 52 6.40 0.60 -10.46
C ALA A 52 4.95 1.00 -10.20
N LEU A 53 4.47 2.09 -10.80
CA LEU A 53 3.14 2.63 -10.58
C LEU A 53 2.04 1.68 -11.08
N THR A 54 2.21 1.07 -12.24
CA THR A 54 1.25 0.11 -12.83
C THR A 54 1.28 -1.25 -12.15
N LEU A 55 2.43 -1.69 -11.62
CA LEU A 55 2.54 -2.94 -10.86
C LEU A 55 1.61 -2.92 -9.63
N ALA A 56 1.46 -1.77 -8.99
CA ALA A 56 0.67 -1.66 -7.77
C ALA A 56 -0.82 -1.97 -7.95
N PRO A 57 -1.60 -1.26 -8.78
CA PRO A 57 -3.01 -1.53 -8.97
C PRO A 57 -3.23 -2.89 -9.63
N LEU A 58 -2.34 -3.35 -10.51
CA LEU A 58 -2.48 -4.61 -11.23
C LEU A 58 -2.20 -5.85 -10.37
N VAL A 59 -1.20 -5.78 -9.48
CA VAL A 59 -0.70 -6.95 -8.74
C VAL A 59 -0.74 -6.75 -7.23
N LEU A 60 -0.15 -5.66 -6.73
CA LEU A 60 0.11 -5.51 -5.29
C LEU A 60 -1.17 -5.23 -4.49
N VAL A 61 -2.03 -4.35 -5.00
CA VAL A 61 -3.31 -4.01 -4.36
C VAL A 61 -4.24 -5.21 -4.25
N PRO A 62 -4.54 -5.98 -5.33
CA PRO A 62 -5.39 -7.16 -5.19
C PRO A 62 -4.80 -8.20 -4.22
N LEU A 63 -3.49 -8.47 -4.26
CA LEU A 63 -2.85 -9.37 -3.29
C LEU A 63 -3.01 -8.87 -1.85
N GLY A 64 -2.69 -7.60 -1.59
CA GLY A 64 -2.79 -7.00 -0.26
C GLY A 64 -4.22 -7.00 0.28
N VAL A 65 -5.22 -6.68 -0.55
CA VAL A 65 -6.65 -6.70 -0.18
C VAL A 65 -7.11 -8.12 0.16
N GLY A 66 -6.71 -9.12 -0.63
CA GLY A 66 -7.05 -10.52 -0.39
C GLY A 66 -6.54 -11.03 0.96
N MET A 67 -5.32 -10.63 1.33
CA MET A 67 -4.71 -10.98 2.62
C MET A 67 -5.29 -10.17 3.79
N ALA A 68 -5.54 -8.88 3.58
CA ALA A 68 -6.17 -7.98 4.55
C ALA A 68 -7.52 -8.52 5.04
N ALA A 69 -8.34 -9.03 4.11
CA ALA A 69 -9.64 -9.65 4.36
C ALA A 69 -9.55 -11.09 4.91
N THR A 70 -8.62 -11.34 5.83
CA THR A 70 -8.43 -12.60 6.57
C THR A 70 -8.53 -12.40 8.08
N PRO A 71 -9.64 -12.78 8.73
CA PRO A 71 -10.89 -13.34 8.18
C PRO A 71 -11.72 -12.34 7.33
N PRO A 72 -12.75 -12.80 6.58
CA PRO A 72 -13.57 -11.93 5.75
C PRO A 72 -14.26 -10.84 6.59
N PHE A 73 -14.35 -9.62 6.05
CA PHE A 73 -14.96 -8.51 6.77
C PHE A 73 -16.49 -8.64 6.86
N GLY A 74 -17.04 -8.27 8.01
CA GLY A 74 -18.48 -8.20 8.24
C GLY A 74 -19.10 -6.85 7.88
N GLY A 75 -20.43 -6.82 7.84
CA GLY A 75 -21.22 -5.59 7.72
C GLY A 75 -20.86 -4.71 6.52
N THR A 76 -20.89 -3.39 6.71
CA THR A 76 -20.64 -2.40 5.65
C THR A 76 -19.24 -2.54 5.05
N ALA A 77 -18.23 -2.85 5.88
CA ALA A 77 -16.86 -3.07 5.40
C ALA A 77 -16.76 -4.26 4.45
N GLY A 78 -17.47 -5.35 4.75
CA GLY A 78 -17.57 -6.53 3.89
C GLY A 78 -18.18 -6.22 2.52
N TYR A 79 -19.29 -5.48 2.49
CA TYR A 79 -19.91 -5.09 1.22
C TYR A 79 -19.02 -4.18 0.37
N ALA A 80 -18.38 -3.18 1.00
CA ALA A 80 -17.50 -2.25 0.32
C ALA A 80 -16.26 -2.95 -0.27
N VAL A 81 -15.58 -3.83 0.49
CA VAL A 81 -14.45 -4.62 -0.05
C VAL A 81 -14.89 -5.55 -1.15
N ARG A 82 -16.05 -6.21 -1.05
CA ARG A 82 -16.54 -7.08 -2.12
C ARG A 82 -16.76 -6.31 -3.42
N ALA A 83 -17.39 -5.14 -3.36
CA ALA A 83 -17.55 -4.27 -4.52
C ALA A 83 -16.20 -3.84 -5.08
N ALA A 84 -15.27 -3.41 -4.22
CA ALA A 84 -13.92 -3.05 -4.64
C ALA A 84 -13.19 -4.20 -5.34
N VAL A 85 -13.24 -5.42 -4.81
CA VAL A 85 -12.59 -6.61 -5.39
C VAL A 85 -13.10 -6.93 -6.79
N TRP A 86 -14.41 -6.82 -7.03
CA TRP A 86 -14.97 -7.06 -8.37
C TRP A 86 -14.65 -5.96 -9.37
N LEU A 87 -14.59 -4.70 -8.92
CA LEU A 87 -14.27 -3.55 -9.78
C LEU A 87 -12.76 -3.39 -10.02
N GLN A 88 -11.93 -3.89 -9.12
CA GLN A 88 -10.48 -3.71 -9.12
C GLN A 88 -9.78 -4.12 -10.43
N PRO A 89 -10.04 -5.29 -11.07
CA PRO A 89 -9.34 -5.64 -12.31
C PRO A 89 -9.60 -4.62 -13.43
N VAL A 90 -10.84 -4.17 -13.59
CA VAL A 90 -11.21 -3.16 -14.59
C VAL A 90 -10.57 -1.81 -14.23
N GLY A 91 -10.68 -1.39 -12.97
CA GLY A 91 -10.07 -0.15 -12.49
C GLY A 91 -8.55 -0.12 -12.70
N ALA A 92 -7.85 -1.24 -12.47
CA ALA A 92 -6.41 -1.34 -12.63
C ALA A 92 -5.95 -1.31 -14.10
N VAL A 93 -6.71 -1.93 -15.00
CA VAL A 93 -6.44 -1.85 -16.45
C VAL A 93 -6.67 -0.43 -16.97
N LEU A 94 -7.78 0.21 -16.59
CA LEU A 94 -8.07 1.58 -17.00
C LEU A 94 -7.08 2.59 -16.42
N PHE A 95 -6.66 2.40 -15.16
CA PHE A 95 -5.53 3.14 -14.57
C PHE A 95 -4.28 3.03 -15.45
N THR A 96 -3.91 1.81 -15.85
CA THR A 96 -2.72 1.57 -16.67
C THR A 96 -2.86 2.24 -18.04
N ALA A 97 -4.04 2.11 -18.66
CA ALA A 97 -4.34 2.77 -19.93
C ALA A 97 -4.29 4.31 -19.85
N SER A 98 -4.63 4.89 -18.69
CA SER A 98 -4.56 6.35 -18.50
C SER A 98 -3.14 6.89 -18.65
N LEU A 99 -2.12 6.12 -18.25
CA LEU A 99 -0.72 6.54 -18.34
C LEU A 99 -0.18 6.51 -19.77
N ALA A 100 -0.87 5.82 -20.68
CA ALA A 100 -0.56 5.85 -22.11
C ALA A 100 -1.20 7.05 -22.83
N ARG A 101 -1.99 7.87 -22.13
CA ARG A 101 -2.61 9.08 -22.68
C ARG A 101 -1.79 10.32 -22.31
N PRO A 102 -1.74 11.34 -23.17
CA PRO A 102 -1.17 12.62 -22.82
C PRO A 102 -1.86 13.23 -21.59
N VAL A 103 -1.05 13.74 -20.66
CA VAL A 103 -1.51 14.49 -19.49
C VAL A 103 -2.31 15.72 -19.93
N GLY A 104 -3.40 16.02 -19.23
CA GLY A 104 -4.33 17.11 -19.55
C GLY A 104 -5.48 16.69 -20.46
N GLU A 105 -5.42 15.51 -21.08
CA GLU A 105 -6.54 14.99 -21.85
C GLU A 105 -7.68 14.51 -20.95
N VAL A 106 -8.92 14.84 -21.33
CA VAL A 106 -10.14 14.33 -20.68
C VAL A 106 -10.17 12.81 -20.66
N THR A 107 -9.67 12.16 -21.71
CA THR A 107 -9.61 10.70 -21.81
C THR A 107 -8.70 10.09 -20.75
N ALA A 108 -7.54 10.70 -20.46
CA ALA A 108 -6.61 10.24 -19.44
C ALA A 108 -7.27 10.26 -18.05
N THR A 109 -7.91 11.37 -17.71
CA THR A 109 -8.64 11.53 -16.45
C THR A 109 -9.81 10.56 -16.35
N ALA A 110 -10.60 10.41 -17.43
CA ALA A 110 -11.74 9.49 -17.46
C ALA A 110 -11.33 8.03 -17.26
N LEU A 111 -10.17 7.62 -17.81
CA LEU A 111 -9.59 6.29 -17.63
C LEU A 111 -9.03 6.08 -16.21
N ALA A 112 -8.49 7.13 -15.58
CA ALA A 112 -7.97 7.06 -14.22
C ALA A 112 -9.09 7.03 -13.15
N ALA A 113 -10.23 7.69 -13.40
CA ALA A 113 -11.30 7.89 -12.42
C ALA A 113 -11.89 6.60 -11.80
N PRO A 114 -12.11 5.50 -12.55
CA PRO A 114 -12.56 4.24 -11.97
C PRO A 114 -11.66 3.70 -10.86
N TRP A 115 -10.36 3.99 -10.89
CA TRP A 115 -9.45 3.59 -9.82
C TRP A 115 -9.73 4.33 -8.50
N LEU A 116 -10.15 5.60 -8.56
CA LEU A 116 -10.58 6.34 -7.37
C LEU A 116 -11.83 5.70 -6.75
N LEU A 117 -12.76 5.19 -7.57
CA LEU A 117 -13.93 4.48 -7.05
C LEU A 117 -13.52 3.21 -6.30
N VAL A 118 -12.63 2.40 -6.88
CA VAL A 118 -12.11 1.16 -6.25
C VAL A 118 -11.44 1.48 -4.91
N THR A 119 -10.50 2.43 -4.92
CA THR A 119 -9.73 2.80 -3.72
C THR A 119 -10.58 3.53 -2.68
N GLY A 120 -11.59 4.30 -3.10
CA GLY A 120 -12.58 4.92 -2.23
C GLY A 120 -13.46 3.90 -1.51
N LEU A 121 -13.84 2.80 -2.17
CA LEU A 121 -14.54 1.67 -1.53
C LEU A 121 -13.66 0.97 -0.49
N LEU A 122 -12.36 0.81 -0.76
CA LEU A 122 -11.40 0.28 0.23
C LEU A 122 -11.26 1.21 1.44
N GLY A 123 -11.18 2.52 1.22
CA GLY A 123 -11.15 3.52 2.28
C GLY A 123 -12.45 3.54 3.10
N LEU A 124 -13.61 3.42 2.44
CA LEU A 124 -14.90 3.29 3.14
C LEU A 124 -14.93 2.04 4.01
N ALA A 125 -14.41 0.92 3.50
CA ALA A 125 -14.32 -0.30 4.29
C ALA A 125 -13.41 -0.12 5.52
N ALA A 126 -12.26 0.52 5.36
CA ALA A 126 -11.34 0.82 6.45
C ALA A 126 -11.99 1.67 7.56
N VAL A 127 -12.68 2.73 7.16
CA VAL A 127 -13.40 3.62 8.09
C VAL A 127 -14.54 2.88 8.79
N ALA A 128 -15.32 2.10 8.05
CA ALA A 128 -16.42 1.31 8.61
C ALA A 128 -15.90 0.27 9.62
N ARG A 129 -14.80 -0.42 9.30
CA ARG A 129 -14.17 -1.43 10.17
C ARG A 129 -13.56 -0.79 11.43
N THR A 130 -12.86 0.32 11.28
CA THR A 130 -12.30 1.07 12.41
C THR A 130 -13.38 1.55 13.38
N ARG A 131 -14.50 2.06 12.85
CA ARG A 131 -15.65 2.48 13.66
C ARG A 131 -16.33 1.31 14.36
N ALA A 132 -16.56 0.21 13.65
CA ALA A 132 -17.19 -0.99 14.22
C ALA A 132 -16.34 -1.60 15.34
N ARG A 133 -15.01 -1.56 15.20
CA ARG A 133 -14.05 -2.01 16.23
C ARG A 133 -13.96 -1.06 17.43
N GLY A 134 -14.39 0.19 17.30
CA GLY A 134 -14.36 1.18 18.38
C GLY A 134 -12.99 1.80 18.67
N GLY A 135 -12.01 1.68 17.74
CA GLY A 135 -10.70 2.32 17.94
C GLY A 135 -9.58 1.84 17.02
N LEU A 136 -8.39 2.41 17.25
CA LEU A 136 -7.15 2.17 16.49
C LEU A 136 -6.32 1.02 17.07
N ALA A 137 -6.98 -0.09 17.43
CA ALA A 137 -6.28 -1.27 17.90
C ALA A 137 -5.40 -1.87 16.77
N LEU A 138 -4.09 -1.91 17.01
CA LEU A 138 -3.16 -2.69 16.19
C LEU A 138 -3.42 -4.18 16.41
N PRO A 139 -3.20 -5.04 15.41
CA PRO A 139 -2.65 -4.75 14.07
C PRO A 139 -3.66 -4.23 13.04
N GLU A 140 -4.96 -4.35 13.30
CA GLU A 140 -5.99 -4.09 12.28
C GLU A 140 -6.05 -2.62 11.86
N ALA A 141 -5.73 -1.69 12.75
CA ALA A 141 -5.59 -0.27 12.41
C ALA A 141 -4.52 -0.01 11.33
N ALA A 142 -3.45 -0.80 11.28
CA ALA A 142 -2.43 -0.67 10.23
C ALA A 142 -2.96 -1.15 8.88
N VAL A 143 -3.70 -2.26 8.87
CA VAL A 143 -4.36 -2.74 7.64
C VAL A 143 -5.42 -1.73 7.17
N ASP A 144 -6.22 -1.17 8.08
CA ASP A 144 -7.20 -0.12 7.76
C ASP A 144 -6.54 1.12 7.17
N ALA A 145 -5.43 1.58 7.76
CA ALA A 145 -4.67 2.71 7.24
C ALA A 145 -4.18 2.43 5.80
N GLY A 146 -3.69 1.21 5.53
CA GLY A 146 -3.29 0.81 4.18
C GLY A 146 -4.43 0.91 3.16
N LEU A 147 -5.58 0.33 3.51
CA LEU A 147 -6.80 0.38 2.68
C LEU A 147 -7.34 1.81 2.47
N ALA A 148 -7.13 2.72 3.43
CA ALA A 148 -7.51 4.12 3.29
C ALA A 148 -6.50 4.90 2.43
N TYR A 149 -5.20 4.73 2.68
CA TYR A 149 -4.15 5.51 2.03
C TYR A 149 -4.02 5.27 0.53
N VAL A 150 -4.38 4.08 0.03
CA VAL A 150 -4.38 3.82 -1.42
C VAL A 150 -5.27 4.81 -2.20
N SER A 151 -6.30 5.37 -1.56
CA SER A 151 -7.15 6.42 -2.17
C SER A 151 -6.39 7.72 -2.43
N VAL A 152 -5.44 8.08 -1.57
CA VAL A 152 -4.56 9.24 -1.79
C VAL A 152 -3.70 9.03 -3.04
N GLY A 153 -3.24 7.80 -3.28
CA GLY A 153 -2.52 7.44 -4.50
C GLY A 153 -3.38 7.61 -5.76
N ALA A 154 -4.67 7.26 -5.69
CA ALA A 154 -5.60 7.46 -6.80
C ALA A 154 -5.94 8.94 -7.05
N VAL A 155 -6.12 9.72 -5.98
CA VAL A 155 -6.31 11.18 -6.08
C VAL A 155 -5.07 11.83 -6.71
N ALA A 156 -3.87 11.45 -6.28
CA ALA A 156 -2.63 11.96 -6.85
C ALA A 156 -2.50 11.63 -8.35
N LEU A 157 -2.92 10.44 -8.79
CA LEU A 157 -2.97 10.13 -10.23
C LEU A 157 -3.96 11.06 -10.96
N LEU A 158 -5.15 11.29 -10.42
CA LEU A 158 -6.13 12.17 -11.07
C LEU A 158 -5.64 13.61 -11.17
N LEU A 159 -5.00 14.12 -10.11
CA LEU A 159 -4.34 15.42 -10.13
C LEU A 159 -3.24 15.47 -11.19
N TYR A 160 -2.42 14.43 -11.29
CA TYR A 160 -1.42 14.29 -12.35
C TYR A 160 -2.06 14.33 -13.75
N GLN A 161 -3.13 13.57 -13.99
CA GLN A 161 -3.80 13.52 -15.30
C GLN A 161 -4.53 14.81 -15.66
N LEU A 162 -5.01 15.56 -14.67
CA LEU A 162 -5.61 16.87 -14.83
C LEU A 162 -4.58 18.01 -14.96
N ASP A 163 -3.29 17.70 -14.87
CA ASP A 163 -2.19 18.67 -14.77
C ASP A 163 -2.35 19.68 -13.62
N LEU A 164 -2.98 19.24 -12.52
CA LEU A 164 -3.16 20.04 -11.31
C LEU A 164 -2.02 19.75 -10.34
N THR A 165 -0.99 20.59 -10.37
CA THR A 165 0.23 20.39 -9.56
C THR A 165 0.29 21.24 -8.29
N PHE A 166 -0.63 22.20 -8.14
CA PHE A 166 -0.56 23.25 -7.11
C PHE A 166 0.77 24.01 -7.19
N TRP A 167 1.65 23.89 -6.18
CA TRP A 167 3.01 24.47 -6.19
C TRP A 167 4.11 23.42 -6.37
N PHE A 168 3.75 22.15 -6.58
CA PHE A 168 4.71 21.07 -6.81
C PHE A 168 5.05 20.96 -8.30
N GLY A 169 6.19 20.34 -8.59
CA GLY A 169 6.47 19.85 -9.93
C GLY A 169 5.59 18.64 -10.28
N ARG A 170 5.25 18.47 -11.56
CA ARG A 170 4.43 17.35 -12.05
C ARG A 170 4.97 15.98 -11.62
N THR A 171 6.30 15.83 -11.60
CA THR A 171 6.97 14.60 -11.13
C THR A 171 6.66 14.29 -9.67
N ILE A 172 6.61 15.27 -8.78
CA ILE A 172 6.29 15.06 -7.36
C ILE A 172 4.86 14.54 -7.20
N VAL A 173 3.91 15.05 -7.99
CA VAL A 173 2.51 14.58 -7.98
C VAL A 173 2.43 13.13 -8.43
N LEU A 174 3.15 12.75 -9.50
CA LEU A 174 3.23 11.35 -9.97
C LEU A 174 3.91 10.44 -8.94
N LEU A 175 5.01 10.89 -8.33
CA LEU A 175 5.71 10.15 -7.29
C LEU A 175 4.82 9.99 -6.06
N THR A 176 3.97 10.97 -5.72
CA THR A 176 2.96 10.84 -4.66
C THR A 176 2.01 9.69 -4.96
N ALA A 177 1.54 9.56 -6.21
CA ALA A 177 0.71 8.43 -6.63
C ALA A 177 1.42 7.09 -6.37
N VAL A 178 2.69 6.95 -6.77
CA VAL A 178 3.51 5.77 -6.44
C VAL A 178 3.58 5.55 -4.93
N HIS A 179 4.06 6.53 -4.16
CA HIS A 179 4.37 6.34 -2.74
C HIS A 179 3.14 5.92 -1.92
N PHE A 180 1.95 6.43 -2.23
CA PHE A 180 0.74 6.03 -1.51
C PHE A 180 0.24 4.62 -1.88
N HIS A 181 0.65 4.05 -3.01
CA HIS A 181 0.43 2.63 -3.28
C HIS A 181 1.45 1.72 -2.58
N TYR A 182 2.67 2.21 -2.30
CA TYR A 182 3.74 1.43 -1.68
C TYR A 182 3.85 1.70 -0.17
N ALA A 183 4.36 2.86 0.21
CA ALA A 183 4.49 3.30 1.60
C ALA A 183 3.12 3.56 2.25
N GLY A 184 2.12 4.00 1.47
CA GLY A 184 0.77 4.23 1.95
C GLY A 184 -0.06 2.96 2.10
N PHE A 185 0.07 1.99 1.18
CA PHE A 185 -0.77 0.78 1.18
C PHE A 185 0.00 -0.49 1.57
N VAL A 186 1.01 -0.88 0.79
CA VAL A 186 1.72 -2.16 1.02
C VAL A 186 2.34 -2.20 2.41
N LEU A 187 3.08 -1.14 2.79
CA LEU A 187 3.79 -1.12 4.07
C LEU A 187 2.84 -1.24 5.28
N PRO A 188 1.75 -0.47 5.42
CA PRO A 188 0.79 -0.66 6.50
C PRO A 188 0.13 -2.04 6.50
N VAL A 189 -0.17 -2.61 5.33
CA VAL A 189 -0.67 -3.99 5.24
C VAL A 189 0.36 -4.97 5.78
N LEU A 190 1.64 -4.87 5.40
CA LEU A 190 2.70 -5.74 5.90
C LEU A 190 2.95 -5.56 7.41
N VAL A 191 2.89 -4.33 7.92
CA VAL A 191 2.97 -4.04 9.37
C VAL A 191 1.82 -4.73 10.10
N GLY A 192 0.60 -4.64 9.57
CA GLY A 192 -0.56 -5.32 10.13
C GLY A 192 -0.41 -6.83 10.14
N LEU A 193 0.00 -7.44 9.02
CA LEU A 193 0.22 -8.89 8.94
C LEU A 193 1.31 -9.37 9.90
N SER A 194 2.42 -8.63 10.01
CA SER A 194 3.47 -8.90 11.01
C SER A 194 2.92 -8.81 12.44
N GLY A 195 2.11 -7.79 12.73
CA GLY A 195 1.51 -7.61 14.06
C GLY A 195 0.53 -8.73 14.43
N ARG A 196 -0.17 -9.33 13.46
CA ARG A 196 -1.02 -10.53 13.70
C ARG A 196 -0.19 -11.73 14.16
N VAL A 197 1.07 -11.85 13.70
CA VAL A 197 1.99 -12.92 14.13
C VAL A 197 2.66 -12.61 15.46
N LEU A 198 2.98 -11.34 15.72
CA LEU A 198 3.70 -10.90 16.92
C LEU A 198 2.81 -10.74 18.17
N SER A 199 1.61 -11.31 18.18
CA SER A 199 0.68 -11.18 19.31
C SER A 199 1.16 -11.97 20.55
N PRO A 200 1.14 -11.40 21.77
CA PRO A 200 0.74 -10.03 22.10
C PRO A 200 1.79 -8.99 21.66
N LEU A 201 1.32 -7.84 21.16
CA LEU A 201 2.21 -6.79 20.66
C LEU A 201 3.02 -6.14 21.80
N SER A 202 4.32 -5.94 21.57
CA SER A 202 5.14 -5.11 22.46
C SER A 202 4.80 -3.63 22.29
N GLY A 203 4.99 -2.84 23.35
CA GLY A 203 4.84 -1.38 23.28
C GLY A 203 5.76 -0.76 22.22
N ALA A 204 7.00 -1.28 22.10
CA ALA A 204 7.96 -0.83 21.10
C ALA A 204 7.47 -1.08 19.65
N PHE A 205 6.95 -2.27 19.34
CA PHE A 205 6.37 -2.55 18.02
C PHE A 205 5.14 -1.67 17.76
N SER A 206 4.32 -1.43 18.78
CA SER A 206 3.11 -0.61 18.67
C SER A 206 3.43 0.86 18.35
N SER A 207 4.39 1.45 19.07
CA SER A 207 4.90 2.80 18.79
C SER A 207 5.52 2.88 17.40
N LEU A 208 6.31 1.87 17.03
CA LEU A 208 6.94 1.79 15.71
C LEU A 208 5.91 1.74 14.58
N ALA A 209 4.88 0.91 14.72
CA ALA A 209 3.77 0.86 13.78
C ALA A 209 3.09 2.23 13.67
N GLY A 210 2.84 2.91 14.78
CA GLY A 210 2.30 4.28 14.80
C GLY A 210 3.14 5.26 13.97
N VAL A 211 4.47 5.25 14.13
CA VAL A 211 5.38 6.08 13.32
C VAL A 211 5.27 5.75 11.84
N ILE A 212 5.22 4.46 11.49
CA ILE A 212 5.08 4.02 10.09
C ILE A 212 3.75 4.50 9.49
N LEU A 213 2.65 4.47 10.26
CA LEU A 213 1.35 4.88 9.76
C LEU A 213 1.25 6.38 9.54
N VAL A 214 1.81 7.20 10.43
CA VAL A 214 1.75 8.67 10.32
C VAL A 214 2.86 9.23 9.42
N GLY A 215 3.96 8.48 9.26
CA GLY A 215 5.16 8.86 8.52
C GLY A 215 4.91 9.44 7.12
N PRO A 216 4.13 8.79 6.23
CA PRO A 216 3.86 9.32 4.90
C PRO A 216 3.23 10.72 4.92
N ALA A 217 2.35 11.01 5.88
CA ALA A 217 1.75 12.33 6.02
C ALA A 217 2.77 13.38 6.50
N ILE A 218 3.64 13.04 7.45
CA ILE A 218 4.69 13.95 7.95
C ILE A 218 5.72 14.24 6.85
N ILE A 219 6.12 13.22 6.08
CA ILE A 219 7.03 13.39 4.95
C ILE A 219 6.40 14.32 3.90
N ALA A 220 5.12 14.12 3.57
CA ALA A 220 4.40 15.00 2.65
C ALA A 220 4.38 16.46 3.15
N VAL A 221 4.17 16.69 4.44
CA VAL A 221 4.26 18.03 5.06
C VAL A 221 5.67 18.62 4.93
N GLY A 222 6.72 17.81 5.17
CA GLY A 222 8.11 18.22 5.02
C GLY A 222 8.41 18.70 3.59
N ILE A 223 8.10 17.87 2.59
CA ILE A 223 8.26 18.19 1.16
C ILE A 223 7.48 19.48 0.79
N SER A 224 6.34 19.71 1.44
CA SER A 224 5.46 20.84 1.14
C SER A 224 5.97 22.17 1.68
N PHE A 225 6.60 22.18 2.87
CA PHE A 225 6.75 23.41 3.64
C PHE A 225 8.13 23.63 4.26
N SER A 226 8.97 22.60 4.43
CA SER A 226 10.27 22.76 5.10
C SER A 226 11.27 21.64 4.78
N PRO A 227 12.40 21.94 4.11
CA PRO A 227 13.46 20.98 3.85
C PRO A 227 14.04 20.33 5.11
N LEU A 228 14.10 21.07 6.23
CA LEU A 228 14.54 20.52 7.50
C LEU A 228 13.55 19.47 8.03
N VAL A 229 12.24 19.78 7.98
CA VAL A 229 11.20 18.82 8.37
C VAL A 229 11.24 17.59 7.45
N GLU A 230 11.47 17.77 6.15
CA GLU A 230 11.64 16.67 5.21
C GLU A 230 12.79 15.75 5.62
N VAL A 231 14.00 16.28 5.81
CA VAL A 231 15.17 15.46 6.19
C VAL A 231 14.95 14.74 7.52
N VAL A 232 14.39 15.42 8.52
CA VAL A 232 14.09 14.81 9.83
C VAL A 232 13.01 13.74 9.72
N ALA A 233 11.94 13.99 8.95
CA ALA A 233 10.86 13.03 8.75
C ALA A 233 11.32 11.79 7.97
N VAL A 234 12.07 11.98 6.88
CA VAL A 234 12.65 10.90 6.08
C VAL A 234 13.66 10.11 6.91
N GLY A 235 14.51 10.77 7.69
CA GLY A 235 15.47 10.12 8.59
C GLY A 235 14.77 9.28 9.66
N GLY A 236 13.79 9.85 10.37
CA GLY A 236 12.99 9.14 11.37
C GLY A 236 12.23 7.95 10.77
N PHE A 237 11.63 8.14 9.59
CA PHE A 237 10.94 7.06 8.88
C PHE A 237 11.90 5.96 8.41
N THR A 238 13.10 6.32 7.97
CA THR A 238 14.18 5.37 7.61
C THR A 238 14.55 4.49 8.79
N VAL A 239 14.76 5.08 9.97
CA VAL A 239 15.03 4.32 11.20
C VAL A 239 13.84 3.43 11.57
N ALA A 240 12.61 3.95 11.46
CA ALA A 240 11.42 3.17 11.75
C ALA A 240 11.33 1.92 10.86
N VAL A 241 11.44 2.07 9.53
CA VAL A 241 11.35 0.91 8.64
C VAL A 241 12.53 -0.06 8.81
N ALA A 242 13.72 0.43 9.19
CA ALA A 242 14.86 -0.41 9.54
C ALA A 242 14.59 -1.27 10.79
N LEU A 243 14.05 -0.66 11.85
CA LEU A 243 13.63 -1.38 13.05
C LEU A 243 12.51 -2.38 12.74
N PHE A 244 11.57 -2.03 11.88
CA PHE A 244 10.52 -2.95 11.44
C PHE A 244 11.10 -4.14 10.67
N GLY A 245 12.04 -3.89 9.76
CA GLY A 245 12.79 -4.94 9.08
C GLY A 245 13.52 -5.86 10.07
N GLY A 246 14.14 -5.29 11.11
CA GLY A 246 14.74 -6.03 12.21
C GLY A 246 13.75 -6.92 12.96
N TYR A 247 12.54 -6.43 13.28
CA TYR A 247 11.47 -7.25 13.86
C TYR A 247 11.08 -8.42 12.94
N VAL A 248 10.94 -8.16 11.64
CA VAL A 248 10.59 -9.21 10.67
C VAL A 248 11.69 -10.26 10.63
N LEU A 249 12.96 -9.87 10.52
CA LEU A 249 14.10 -10.79 10.45
C LEU A 249 14.30 -11.59 11.75
N ALA A 250 14.12 -10.97 12.90
CA ALA A 250 14.39 -11.61 14.19
C ALA A 250 13.23 -12.47 14.70
N ARG A 251 11.98 -12.11 14.37
CA ARG A 251 10.79 -12.66 15.05
C ARG A 251 9.76 -13.25 14.10
N VAL A 252 9.59 -12.68 12.90
CA VAL A 252 8.57 -13.15 11.95
C VAL A 252 9.13 -14.22 11.03
N ALA A 253 10.15 -13.90 10.23
CA ALA A 253 10.71 -14.78 9.22
C ALA A 253 11.20 -16.14 9.76
N PRO A 254 11.90 -16.23 10.91
CA PRO A 254 12.36 -17.51 11.45
C PRO A 254 11.22 -18.43 11.92
N ALA A 255 10.06 -17.83 12.25
CA ALA A 255 8.89 -18.57 12.71
C ALA A 255 8.00 -19.05 11.55
N ARG A 256 8.41 -18.84 10.29
CA ARG A 256 7.66 -19.22 9.08
C ARG A 256 8.38 -20.35 8.32
N PRO A 257 7.67 -21.08 7.43
CA PRO A 257 8.31 -22.02 6.51
C PRO A 257 9.41 -21.35 5.69
N ARG A 258 10.45 -22.11 5.33
CA ARG A 258 11.70 -21.58 4.74
C ARG A 258 11.47 -20.60 3.59
N VAL A 259 10.64 -20.96 2.60
CA VAL A 259 10.38 -20.09 1.44
C VAL A 259 9.70 -18.79 1.84
N GLN A 260 8.69 -18.84 2.71
CA GLN A 260 8.04 -17.65 3.24
C GLN A 260 9.02 -16.79 4.04
N GLY A 261 9.80 -17.41 4.95
CA GLY A 261 10.81 -16.70 5.74
C GLY A 261 11.86 -15.98 4.88
N LEU A 262 12.34 -16.63 3.80
CA LEU A 262 13.30 -16.03 2.87
C LEU A 262 12.71 -14.82 2.12
N LEU A 263 11.49 -14.94 1.60
CA LEU A 263 10.82 -13.83 0.89
C LEU A 263 10.57 -12.64 1.83
N LEU A 264 10.07 -12.92 3.04
CA LEU A 264 9.84 -11.88 4.06
C LEU A 264 11.15 -11.25 4.53
N GLY A 265 12.20 -12.04 4.69
CA GLY A 265 13.53 -11.55 5.07
C GLY A 265 14.15 -10.66 3.99
N ALA A 266 14.08 -11.08 2.72
CA ALA A 266 14.53 -10.26 1.59
C ALA A 266 13.75 -8.93 1.50
N SER A 267 12.42 -8.98 1.66
CA SER A 267 11.56 -7.78 1.75
C SER A 267 11.97 -6.85 2.90
N ALA A 268 12.25 -7.43 4.08
CA ALA A 268 12.64 -6.70 5.28
C ALA A 268 14.01 -6.01 5.17
N VAL A 269 14.90 -6.50 4.32
CA VAL A 269 16.21 -5.86 4.03
C VAL A 269 16.08 -4.82 2.91
N ALA A 270 15.26 -5.09 1.89
CA ALA A 270 15.13 -4.23 0.72
C ALA A 270 14.59 -2.84 1.07
N LEU A 271 13.59 -2.73 1.94
CA LEU A 271 13.00 -1.44 2.29
C LEU A 271 13.99 -0.51 3.03
N PRO A 272 14.68 -0.95 4.10
CA PRO A 272 15.69 -0.11 4.76
C PRO A 272 16.84 0.28 3.84
N ALA A 273 17.32 -0.64 2.98
CA ALA A 273 18.34 -0.33 1.98
C ALA A 273 17.85 0.76 1.00
N SER A 274 16.61 0.64 0.54
CA SER A 274 15.99 1.64 -0.35
C SER A 274 15.81 3.00 0.34
N MET A 275 15.44 3.03 1.61
CA MET A 275 15.30 4.26 2.38
C MET A 275 16.64 4.91 2.69
N ALA A 276 17.70 4.13 2.92
CA ALA A 276 19.06 4.66 3.06
C ALA A 276 19.53 5.39 1.79
N LEU A 277 19.19 4.87 0.60
CA LEU A 277 19.44 5.55 -0.68
C LEU A 277 18.69 6.89 -0.76
N ALA A 278 17.39 6.89 -0.40
CA ALA A 278 16.58 8.12 -0.41
C ALA A 278 17.08 9.16 0.59
N LEU A 279 17.46 8.74 1.79
CA LEU A 279 18.04 9.63 2.80
C LEU A 279 19.38 10.19 2.35
N GLY A 280 20.26 9.36 1.78
CA GLY A 280 21.54 9.80 1.22
C GLY A 280 21.35 10.86 0.13
N TYR A 281 20.42 10.63 -0.80
CA TYR A 281 20.06 11.61 -1.83
C TYR A 281 19.51 12.91 -1.23
N GLY A 282 18.60 12.82 -0.24
CA GLY A 282 18.03 14.00 0.42
C GLY A 282 19.08 14.82 1.17
N VAL A 283 20.01 14.16 1.89
CA VAL A 283 21.12 14.82 2.59
C VAL A 283 22.09 15.46 1.61
N ALA A 284 22.39 14.81 0.49
CA ALA A 284 23.26 15.35 -0.55
C ALA A 284 22.67 16.62 -1.16
N THR A 285 21.39 16.56 -1.52
CA THR A 285 20.63 17.70 -2.06
C THR A 285 20.58 18.86 -1.05
N PHE A 286 20.33 18.55 0.23
CA PHE A 286 20.26 19.56 1.30
C PHE A 286 21.61 20.22 1.58
N SER A 287 22.70 19.45 1.53
CA SER A 287 24.06 19.95 1.82
C SER A 287 24.79 20.50 0.58
N GLY A 288 24.21 20.39 -0.61
CA GLY A 288 24.85 20.77 -1.87
C GLY A 288 26.04 19.88 -2.24
N THR A 289 26.12 18.67 -1.70
CA THR A 289 27.16 17.69 -2.01
C THR A 289 26.74 16.80 -3.17
N ASP A 290 27.68 16.48 -4.06
CA ASP A 290 27.45 15.56 -5.16
C ASP A 290 27.88 14.15 -4.75
N LEU A 291 26.92 13.22 -4.64
CA LEU A 291 27.17 11.80 -4.40
C LEU A 291 27.27 10.98 -5.71
N GLY A 292 27.26 11.64 -6.88
CA GLY A 292 27.18 10.98 -8.18
C GLY A 292 25.85 10.25 -8.40
N LEU A 293 24.81 10.63 -7.66
CA LEU A 293 23.52 9.95 -7.62
C LEU A 293 22.45 10.89 -8.18
N ASP A 294 22.33 10.91 -9.50
CA ASP A 294 21.32 11.73 -10.17
C ASP A 294 19.89 11.25 -9.87
N ILE A 295 18.90 12.11 -10.15
CA ILE A 295 17.50 11.81 -9.87
C ILE A 295 16.99 10.58 -10.63
N ALA A 296 17.48 10.35 -11.85
CA ALA A 296 17.07 9.21 -12.67
C ALA A 296 17.55 7.88 -12.06
N THR A 297 18.80 7.84 -11.61
CA THR A 297 19.42 6.70 -10.93
C THR A 297 18.77 6.47 -9.58
N MET A 298 18.51 7.54 -8.80
CA MET A 298 17.79 7.43 -7.53
C MET A 298 16.43 6.79 -7.75
N VAL A 299 15.63 7.34 -8.66
CA VAL A 299 14.28 6.84 -8.98
C VAL A 299 14.33 5.39 -9.45
N ALA A 300 15.31 5.03 -10.28
CA ALA A 300 15.46 3.66 -10.77
C ALA A 300 15.82 2.67 -9.64
N LEU A 301 16.82 2.98 -8.82
CA LEU A 301 17.29 2.10 -7.74
C LEU A 301 16.28 2.02 -6.59
N HIS A 302 15.88 3.17 -6.04
CA HIS A 302 14.90 3.27 -4.96
C HIS A 302 13.55 2.71 -5.38
N GLY A 303 13.07 3.09 -6.57
CA GLY A 303 11.80 2.61 -7.12
C GLY A 303 11.80 1.09 -7.32
N SER A 304 12.87 0.54 -7.91
CA SER A 304 12.97 -0.91 -8.16
C SER A 304 13.08 -1.72 -6.87
N LEU A 305 13.89 -1.26 -5.91
CA LEU A 305 14.00 -1.93 -4.60
C LEU A 305 12.67 -1.90 -3.85
N ASN A 306 11.92 -0.80 -3.89
CA ASN A 306 10.60 -0.74 -3.27
C ASN A 306 9.57 -1.61 -4.00
N ALA A 307 9.57 -1.60 -5.34
CA ALA A 307 8.59 -2.32 -6.13
C ALA A 307 8.78 -3.84 -6.05
N PHE A 308 9.98 -4.29 -6.40
CA PHE A 308 10.27 -5.72 -6.52
C PHE A 308 10.81 -6.28 -5.23
N GLY A 309 11.81 -5.64 -4.62
CA GLY A 309 12.47 -6.14 -3.41
C GLY A 309 11.57 -6.12 -2.18
N PHE A 310 10.97 -4.97 -1.88
CA PHE A 310 10.13 -4.80 -0.70
C PHE A 310 8.71 -5.32 -0.95
N ALA A 311 7.98 -4.71 -1.88
CA ALA A 311 6.54 -4.91 -1.96
C ALA A 311 6.14 -6.26 -2.56
N LEU A 312 6.69 -6.62 -3.72
CA LEU A 312 6.37 -7.89 -4.37
C LEU A 312 6.80 -9.08 -3.51
N LEU A 313 8.06 -9.14 -3.07
CA LEU A 313 8.52 -10.25 -2.21
C LEU A 313 7.74 -10.30 -0.88
N GLY A 314 7.46 -9.14 -0.28
CA GLY A 314 6.70 -9.07 0.97
C GLY A 314 5.29 -9.62 0.83
N LEU A 315 4.55 -9.18 -0.20
CA LEU A 315 3.18 -9.65 -0.44
C LEU A 315 3.14 -11.11 -0.87
N VAL A 316 4.02 -11.56 -1.76
CA VAL A 316 4.10 -12.98 -2.16
C VAL A 316 4.45 -13.85 -0.95
N GLY A 317 5.44 -13.43 -0.15
CA GLY A 317 5.82 -14.11 1.09
C GLY A 317 4.65 -14.28 2.04
N TRP A 318 3.89 -13.21 2.31
CA TRP A 318 2.70 -13.31 3.15
C TRP A 318 1.56 -14.12 2.52
N ARG A 319 1.45 -14.15 1.18
CA ARG A 319 0.39 -14.89 0.50
C ARG A 319 0.53 -16.40 0.65
N LEU A 320 1.75 -16.92 0.84
CA LEU A 320 2.02 -18.35 1.06
C LEU A 320 1.28 -18.89 2.30
N ALA A 321 1.23 -18.12 3.38
CA ALA A 321 0.43 -18.42 4.56
C ALA A 321 0.05 -17.12 5.27
N VAL A 322 -1.23 -16.76 5.17
CA VAL A 322 -1.76 -15.50 5.67
C VAL A 322 -2.13 -15.64 7.15
N PRO A 323 -1.60 -14.80 8.07
CA PRO A 323 -2.01 -14.81 9.46
C PRO A 323 -3.44 -14.28 9.60
N ALA A 324 -4.24 -14.97 10.41
CA ALA A 324 -5.60 -14.54 10.73
C ALA A 324 -5.58 -13.28 11.61
N GLY A 325 -6.40 -12.29 11.25
CA GLY A 325 -6.67 -11.12 12.06
C GLY A 325 -7.68 -11.38 13.17
N VAL A 326 -7.87 -10.38 14.02
CA VAL A 326 -8.92 -10.38 15.04
C VAL A 326 -10.18 -9.76 14.43
N THR A 327 -11.32 -10.43 14.60
CA THR A 327 -12.65 -9.96 14.13
C THR A 327 -13.19 -8.82 14.97
#